data_AF-A0A2V5RKD1-F1
#
_entry.id   AF-A0A2V5RKD1-F1
#
_cell.length_a   1.000
_cell.length_b   1.000
_cell.length_c   1.000
_cell.angle_alpha   90.00
_cell.angle_beta   90.00
_cell.angle_gamma   90.00
#
_symmetry.space_group_name_H-M   'P 1'
#
loop_
_entity.id
_entity.type
_entity.pdbx_description
1 polymer ?
#
loop_
_entity_poly.entity_id
_entity_poly.type
_entity_poly.pdbx_seq_one_letter_code
_entity_poly.pdbx_strand_id
1 'polypeptide(L)' 'MIPTRRILGLRFFNGDVDEAVAFMHRHGGYVVAPSGTCFTRLREDEPYRGAILSADLAIADSGLHAAEDIHF' A
#
# COMPACT_ATOMS: atom_id res chain seq x y z
N MET A 1 -3.94 13.89 -9.05
CA MET A 1 -3.27 12.58 -9.00
C MET A 1 -2.76 12.40 -7.58
N ILE A 2 -3.06 11.29 -6.93
CA ILE A 2 -2.69 11.04 -5.53
C ILE A 2 -1.19 10.70 -5.45
N PRO A 3 -0.40 11.30 -4.55
CA PRO A 3 1.03 11.03 -4.44
C PRO A 3 1.26 9.56 -4.06
N THR A 4 2.03 8.85 -4.87
CA THR A 4 2.39 7.46 -4.59
C THR A 4 3.88 7.21 -4.80
N ARG A 5 4.44 6.28 -4.04
CA ARG A 5 5.80 5.76 -4.17
C ARG A 5 5.77 4.28 -4.49
N ARG A 6 6.61 3.85 -5.42
CA ARG A 6 6.70 2.43 -5.80
C ARG A 6 7.72 1.70 -4.92
N ILE A 7 7.27 0.67 -4.22
CA ILE A 7 8.08 -0.20 -3.35
C ILE A 7 7.76 -1.65 -3.74
N LEU A 8 8.78 -2.43 -4.14
CA LEU A 8 8.64 -3.83 -4.56
C LEU A 8 7.57 -4.06 -5.66
N GLY A 9 7.36 -3.08 -6.53
CA GLY A 9 6.36 -3.14 -7.61
C GLY A 9 4.95 -2.67 -7.22
N LEU A 10 4.69 -2.41 -5.94
CA LEU A 10 3.41 -1.89 -5.43
C LEU A 10 3.45 -0.37 -5.28
N ARG A 11 2.32 0.29 -5.50
CA ARG A 11 2.19 1.75 -5.33
C ARG A 11 1.62 2.05 -3.95
N PHE A 12 2.48 2.54 -3.07
CA PHE A 12 2.09 3.02 -1.74
C PHE A 12 1.74 4.49 -1.80
N PHE A 13 0.69 4.88 -1.09
CA PHE A 13 0.37 6.27 -0.84
C PHE A 13 1.49 6.95 -0.05
N ASN A 14 1.84 8.17 -0.45
CA ASN A 14 2.93 8.95 0.14
C ASN A 14 2.51 10.41 0.36
N GLY A 15 1.24 10.63 0.68
CA GLY A 15 0.71 11.92 1.10
C GLY A 15 0.32 11.90 2.59
N ASP A 16 -0.49 12.87 3.01
CA ASP A 16 -0.96 12.94 4.39
C ASP A 16 -2.27 12.16 4.63
N VAL A 17 -2.65 12.01 5.91
CA VAL A 17 -3.84 11.25 6.31
C VAL A 17 -5.13 11.90 5.77
N ASP A 18 -5.20 13.23 5.75
CA ASP A 18 -6.40 13.95 5.31
C ASP A 18 -6.62 13.76 3.80
N GLU A 19 -5.54 13.75 3.02
CA GLU A 19 -5.55 13.43 1.60
C GLU A 19 -6.04 12.00 1.33
N ALA A 20 -5.58 11.01 2.10
CA ALA A 20 -6.03 9.62 1.97
C ALA A 20 -7.53 9.48 2.27
N VAL A 21 -8.00 10.10 3.35
CA VAL A 21 -9.41 10.09 3.75
C VAL A 21 -10.27 10.80 2.71
N ALA A 22 -9.86 11.98 2.25
CA ALA A 22 -10.58 12.73 1.22
C ALA A 22 -10.65 11.96 -0.11
N PHE A 23 -9.58 11.26 -0.48
CA PHE A 23 -9.54 10.42 -1.68
C PHE A 23 -10.54 9.27 -1.57
N MET A 24 -10.53 8.53 -0.46
CA MET A 24 -11.46 7.41 -0.22
C MET A 24 -12.92 7.87 -0.08
N HIS A 25 -13.17 9.00 0.56
CA HIS A 25 -14.51 9.57 0.65
C HIS A 25 -15.06 9.95 -0.73
N ARG A 26 -14.20 10.47 -1.63
CA ARG A 26 -14.62 10.93 -2.96
C ARG A 26 -14.78 9.79 -3.96
N HIS A 27 -13.89 8.80 -3.91
CA HIS A 27 -13.80 7.76 -4.94
C HIS A 27 -14.32 6.40 -4.48
N GLY A 28 -14.47 6.19 -3.17
CA GLY A 28 -14.70 4.86 -2.60
C GLY A 28 -13.53 3.91 -2.91
N GLY A 29 -13.81 2.61 -2.90
CA GLY A 29 -12.86 1.58 -3.30
C GLY A 29 -12.28 0.80 -2.13
N TYR A 30 -11.17 0.12 -2.40
CA TYR A 30 -10.53 -0.82 -1.49
C TYR A 30 -9.16 -0.30 -1.02
N VAL A 31 -9.02 -0.16 0.30
CA VAL A 31 -7.78 0.23 0.97
C VAL A 31 -7.10 -1.00 1.56
N VAL A 32 -5.80 -1.14 1.31
CA VAL A 32 -4.95 -2.13 1.97
C VAL A 32 -3.87 -1.45 2.80
N ALA A 33 -3.51 -2.07 3.92
CA ALA A 33 -2.34 -1.71 4.71
C ALA A 33 -1.45 -2.94 4.90
N PRO A 34 -0.64 -3.31 3.89
CA PRO A 34 0.20 -4.49 3.99
C PRO A 34 1.36 -4.24 4.94
N SER A 35 1.55 -5.15 5.89
CA SER A 35 2.76 -5.17 6.71
C SER A 35 3.95 -5.68 5.90
N GLY A 36 5.17 -5.28 6.28
CA GLY A 36 6.39 -5.70 5.60
C GLY A 36 6.60 -7.23 5.58
N THR A 37 6.17 -7.94 6.61
CA THR A 37 6.30 -9.41 6.69
C THR A 37 5.36 -10.11 5.70
N CYS A 38 4.23 -9.49 5.35
CA CYS A 38 3.29 -10.06 4.40
C CYS A 38 3.81 -10.07 2.95
N PHE A 39 4.92 -9.38 2.64
CA PHE A 39 5.54 -9.46 1.31
C PHE A 39 6.12 -10.85 1.01
N THR A 40 6.49 -11.63 2.03
CA THR A 40 6.91 -13.03 1.85
C THR A 40 5.79 -13.87 1.23
N ARG A 41 4.53 -13.58 1.59
CA ARG A 41 3.34 -14.27 1.12
C ARG A 41 2.88 -13.84 -0.27
N LEU A 42 3.32 -12.68 -0.77
CA LEU A 42 2.97 -12.24 -2.12
C LEU A 42 3.37 -13.26 -3.19
N ARG A 43 4.38 -14.09 -2.95
CA ARG A 43 4.84 -15.10 -3.92
C ARG A 43 3.96 -16.33 -3.99
N GLU A 44 3.38 -16.72 -2.87
CA GLU A 44 2.76 -18.03 -2.67
C GLU A 44 1.23 -17.93 -2.53
N ASP A 45 0.72 -16.76 -2.17
CA ASP A 45 -0.69 -16.49 -1.93
C ASP A 45 -1.26 -15.64 -3.07
N GLU A 46 -1.79 -16.31 -4.09
CA GLU A 46 -2.34 -15.69 -5.29
C GLU A 46 -3.57 -14.80 -5.00
N PRO A 47 -4.53 -15.21 -4.17
CA PRO A 47 -5.63 -14.33 -3.74
C PRO A 47 -5.14 -13.08 -3.00
N TYR A 48 -4.16 -13.23 -2.10
CA TYR A 48 -3.58 -12.08 -1.40
C TYR A 48 -2.86 -11.12 -2.35
N ARG A 49 -2.07 -11.65 -3.28
CA ARG A 49 -1.44 -10.85 -4.34
C ARG A 49 -2.48 -10.12 -5.17
N GLY A 50 -3.55 -10.81 -5.57
CA GLY A 50 -4.65 -10.24 -6.34
C GLY A 50 -5.28 -9.05 -5.62
N ALA A 51 -5.65 -9.22 -4.35
CA ALA A 51 -6.23 -8.17 -3.53
C ALA A 51 -5.30 -6.95 -3.37
N ILE A 52 -4.00 -7.17 -3.22
CA ILE A 52 -3.03 -6.08 -3.13
C ILE A 52 -2.86 -5.34 -4.46
N LEU A 53 -2.78 -6.06 -5.58
CA LEU A 53 -2.60 -5.45 -6.90
C LEU A 53 -3.85 -4.71 -7.39
N SER A 54 -5.03 -5.12 -6.91
CA SER A 54 -6.31 -4.48 -7.24
C SER A 54 -6.70 -3.35 -6.29
N ALA A 55 -5.91 -3.05 -5.26
CA ALA A 55 -6.26 -2.03 -4.29
C ALA A 55 -6.21 -0.62 -4.92
N ASP A 56 -7.21 0.19 -4.59
CA ASP A 56 -7.29 1.59 -5.01
C ASP A 56 -6.31 2.46 -4.20
N LEU A 57 -5.98 2.03 -2.99
CA LEU A 57 -5.04 2.69 -2.11
C LEU A 57 -4.27 1.68 -1.25
N ALA A 58 -2.94 1.74 -1.28
CA ALA A 58 -2.11 1.01 -0.34
C ALA A 58 -1.43 1.99 0.62
N ILE A 59 -1.64 1.84 1.93
CA ILE A 59 -1.01 2.66 2.97
C ILE A 59 0.07 1.80 3.64
N ALA A 60 1.23 2.38 3.95
CA ALA A 60 2.26 1.65 4.67
C ALA A 60 1.81 1.38 6.12
N ASP A 61 1.98 0.15 6.59
CA ASP A 61 1.77 -0.17 8.00
C ASP A 61 2.87 0.49 8.84
N SER A 62 2.45 1.16 9.91
CA SER A 62 3.23 2.07 10.77
C SER A 62 4.46 1.46 11.44
N GLY A 63 4.65 0.14 11.36
CA GLY A 63 5.75 -0.57 12.01
C GLY A 63 7.07 -0.68 11.23
N LEU A 64 7.11 -0.41 9.91
CA LEU A 64 8.34 -0.64 9.14
C LEU A 64 8.75 0.47 8.15
N HIS A 65 7.92 1.44 7.78
CA HIS A 65 8.25 2.29 6.62
C HIS A 65 8.28 3.80 6.95
N ALA A 66 9.33 4.25 7.63
CA ALA A 66 10.00 5.46 7.14
C ALA A 66 10.76 5.02 5.87
N ALA A 67 10.37 5.54 4.72
CA ALA A 67 10.64 4.99 3.39
C ALA A 67 12.09 5.14 2.89
N GLU A 68 13.10 4.85 3.72
CA GLU A 68 14.51 4.98 3.37
C GLU A 68 15.29 3.64 3.39
N ASP A 69 14.93 2.67 4.23
CA ASP A 69 15.84 1.51 4.50
C ASP A 69 15.21 0.12 4.35
N ILE A 70 14.38 -0.12 3.32
CA ILE A 70 13.99 -1.50 2.98
C ILE A 70 14.96 -2.04 1.93
N HIS A 71 16.12 -2.51 2.41
CA HIS A 71 17.01 -3.38 1.65
C HIS A 71 16.67 -4.84 1.96
N PHE A 72 16.37 -5.62 0.91
CA PHE A 72 16.46 -7.08 0.93
C PHE A 72 17.78 -7.48 0.28
#